data_AF-A0A933MLA7-F1
#
_entry.id   AF-A0A933MLA7-F1
#
_cell.length_a   1.000
_cell.length_b   1.000
_cell.length_c   1.000
_cell.angle_alpha   90.00
_cell.angle_beta   90.00
_cell.angle_gamma   90.00
#
_symmetry.space_group_name_H-M   'P 1'
#
loop_
_entity.id
_entity.type
_entity.pdbx_description
1 polymer ?
#
loop_
_entity_poly.entity_id
_entity_poly.type
_entity_poly.pdbx_seq_one_letter_code
_entity_poly.pdbx_strand_id
1 'polypeptide(L)'
;LVAWPIYRWGSYNRYRDLVGLVYLGILIHIGLDLITSFGTMAVYPLSSTRFALDLAFIVDPLLTAAFAVPLVVAWRRPHLATRAVRIGLAAAILYLSLAAGAKAVAKTRFTTELGQRVIATDRMTVVPRLFSPFRWMAVAETPGRLYQATVAPWPGVPIDIQFYSQAPRNRYVERSDAVDSVRLFLGFARFPWTRHLQRGEEHIVEYRDLRFGTERTANDMVLRVVMDALGIVKRVDFNHRF
;
A
#
# COMPACT_ATOMS: atom_id res chain seq x y z
N LEU A 1 4.39 19.44 -22.28
CA LEU A 1 2.91 19.59 -22.18
C LEU A 1 2.49 20.43 -20.98
N VAL A 2 2.95 20.16 -19.74
CA VAL A 2 2.58 20.96 -18.55
C VAL A 2 3.34 22.31 -18.43
N ALA A 3 4.61 22.36 -18.83
CA ALA A 3 5.41 23.60 -18.76
C ALA A 3 4.97 24.69 -19.76
N TRP A 4 4.38 24.31 -20.90
CA TRP A 4 3.94 25.23 -21.96
C TRP A 4 2.80 26.17 -21.54
N PRO A 5 1.68 25.71 -20.93
CA PRO A 5 0.63 26.60 -20.47
C PRO A 5 1.10 27.51 -19.31
N ILE A 6 1.98 27.02 -18.42
CA ILE A 6 2.58 27.83 -17.36
C ILE A 6 3.48 28.93 -17.95
N TYR A 7 4.24 28.61 -18.99
CA TYR A 7 5.06 29.57 -19.71
C TYR A 7 4.23 30.58 -20.51
N ARG A 8 3.13 30.14 -21.14
CA ARG A 8 2.31 30.97 -22.03
C ARG A 8 1.44 31.98 -21.27
N TRP A 9 0.96 31.61 -20.07
CA TRP A 9 0.02 32.40 -19.27
C TRP A 9 0.55 32.82 -17.89
N GLY A 10 1.75 32.38 -17.51
CA GLY A 10 2.39 32.76 -16.25
C GLY A 10 3.35 33.94 -16.41
N SER A 11 3.74 34.53 -15.27
CA SER A 11 4.72 35.62 -15.21
C SER A 11 6.18 35.15 -15.31
N TYR A 12 6.41 33.84 -15.32
CA TYR A 12 7.74 33.23 -15.31
C TYR A 12 8.18 32.79 -16.71
N ASN A 13 9.06 33.58 -17.32
CA ASN A 13 9.39 33.47 -18.75
C ASN A 13 10.64 32.62 -19.06
N ARG A 14 11.05 31.71 -18.16
CA ARG A 14 12.19 30.80 -18.41
C ARG A 14 11.70 29.37 -18.66
N TYR A 15 11.39 29.06 -19.92
CA TYR A 15 10.84 27.76 -20.34
C TYR A 15 11.73 26.57 -19.92
N ARG A 16 13.07 26.69 -20.02
CA ARG A 16 14.00 25.63 -19.61
C ARG A 16 13.88 25.28 -18.12
N ASP A 17 13.76 26.30 -17.28
CA ASP A 17 13.63 26.14 -15.83
C ASP A 17 12.28 25.49 -15.48
N LEU A 18 11.20 25.89 -16.17
CA LEU A 18 9.88 25.27 -16.01
C LEU A 18 9.88 23.79 -16.42
N VAL A 19 10.52 23.45 -17.54
CA VAL A 19 10.69 22.06 -17.95
C VAL A 19 11.45 21.27 -16.88
N GLY A 20 12.57 21.81 -16.38
CA GLY A 20 13.35 21.19 -15.31
C GLY A 20 12.54 20.95 -14.04
N LEU A 21 11.75 21.92 -13.61
CA LEU A 21 10.88 21.79 -12.43
C LEU A 21 9.78 20.74 -12.61
N VAL A 22 9.16 20.67 -13.80
CA VAL A 22 8.15 19.64 -14.11
C VAL A 22 8.78 18.25 -14.06
N TYR A 23 9.93 18.05 -14.68
CA TYR A 23 10.64 16.76 -14.63
C TYR A 23 11.02 16.39 -13.20
N LEU A 24 11.56 17.33 -12.43
CA LEU A 24 11.89 17.09 -11.03
C LEU A 24 10.64 16.72 -10.21
N GLY A 25 9.53 17.40 -10.42
CA GLY A 25 8.26 17.08 -9.77
C GLY A 25 7.77 15.67 -10.06
N ILE A 26 7.88 15.23 -11.32
CA ILE A 26 7.54 13.85 -11.73
C ILE A 26 8.46 12.84 -11.05
N LEU A 27 9.77 13.10 -11.02
CA LEU A 27 10.74 12.21 -10.36
C LEU A 27 10.48 12.10 -8.86
N ILE A 28 10.17 13.22 -8.19
CA ILE A 28 9.80 13.23 -6.77
C ILE A 28 8.50 12.46 -6.57
N HIS A 29 7.50 12.64 -7.43
CA HIS A 29 6.23 11.90 -7.33
C HIS A 29 6.44 10.39 -7.44
N ILE A 30 7.18 9.92 -8.47
CA ILE A 30 7.51 8.50 -8.62
C ILE A 30 8.30 8.00 -7.39
N GLY A 31 9.26 8.78 -6.90
CA GLY A 31 10.01 8.46 -5.68
C GLY A 31 9.13 8.35 -4.44
N LEU A 32 8.16 9.25 -4.27
CA LEU A 32 7.18 9.21 -3.20
C LEU A 32 6.22 8.02 -3.33
N ASP A 33 5.85 7.62 -4.54
CA ASP A 33 5.04 6.42 -4.71
C ASP A 33 5.83 5.15 -4.37
N LEU A 34 7.12 5.09 -4.74
CA LEU A 34 8.02 3.97 -4.45
C LEU A 34 8.22 3.73 -2.95
N ILE A 35 8.16 4.76 -2.10
CA ILE A 35 8.26 4.58 -0.64
C ILE A 35 6.97 4.01 -0.02
N THR A 36 5.84 4.00 -0.74
CA THR A 36 4.58 3.42 -0.25
C THR A 36 4.49 1.92 -0.51
N SER A 37 3.43 1.31 0.02
CA SER A 37 3.15 -0.12 -0.17
C SER A 37 2.24 -0.46 -1.34
N PHE A 38 1.76 0.51 -2.12
CA PHE A 38 0.86 0.23 -3.25
C PHE A 38 1.61 -0.52 -4.36
N GLY A 39 2.80 -0.04 -4.71
CA GLY A 39 3.63 -0.63 -5.75
C GLY A 39 3.48 0.09 -7.08
N THR A 40 4.58 0.67 -7.54
CA THR A 40 4.65 1.55 -8.71
C THR A 40 5.35 0.85 -9.86
N MET A 41 4.79 0.94 -11.06
CA MET A 41 5.43 0.44 -12.29
C MET A 41 6.42 1.47 -12.83
N ALA A 42 7.49 1.73 -12.09
CA ALA A 42 8.42 2.82 -12.37
C ALA A 42 9.15 2.73 -13.73
N VAL A 43 9.17 1.55 -14.34
CA VAL A 43 9.85 1.26 -15.63
C VAL A 43 8.89 0.84 -16.74
N TYR A 44 7.59 1.12 -16.59
CA TYR A 44 6.62 0.90 -17.66
C TYR A 44 6.96 1.77 -18.89
N PRO A 45 6.83 1.29 -20.15
CA PRO A 45 6.25 0.01 -20.59
C PRO A 45 7.24 -1.17 -20.71
N LEU A 46 8.51 -0.99 -20.34
CA LEU A 46 9.53 -2.05 -20.48
C LEU A 46 9.25 -3.25 -19.58
N SER A 47 8.69 -3.00 -18.39
CA SER A 47 8.24 -4.04 -17.47
C SER A 47 7.02 -3.58 -16.67
N SER A 48 6.10 -4.50 -16.43
CA SER A 48 4.94 -4.31 -15.54
C SER A 48 5.26 -4.63 -14.07
N THR A 49 6.53 -4.85 -13.71
CA THR A 49 6.96 -5.09 -12.33
C THR A 49 6.61 -3.89 -11.44
N ARG A 50 5.95 -4.17 -10.32
CA ARG A 50 5.60 -3.16 -9.30
C ARG A 50 6.68 -3.12 -8.22
N PHE A 51 7.28 -1.95 -8.04
CA PHE A 51 8.28 -1.70 -7.02
C PHE A 51 7.66 -1.00 -5.81
N ALA A 52 7.98 -1.47 -4.60
CA ALA A 52 7.54 -0.89 -3.35
C ALA A 52 8.65 -1.06 -2.30
N LEU A 53 9.04 0.03 -1.65
CA LEU A 53 9.96 0.01 -0.52
C LEU A 53 9.24 -0.22 0.81
N ASP A 54 7.91 -0.09 0.85
CA ASP A 54 7.07 -0.29 2.03
C ASP A 54 7.60 0.48 3.26
N LEU A 55 7.88 1.77 3.13
CA LEU A 55 8.45 2.62 4.19
C LEU A 55 7.44 3.59 4.80
N ALA A 56 6.53 4.14 3.99
CA ALA A 56 5.55 5.12 4.43
C ALA A 56 4.11 4.67 4.14
N PHE A 57 3.20 4.97 5.05
CA PHE A 57 1.77 4.76 4.82
C PHE A 57 1.28 5.77 3.77
N ILE A 58 0.27 5.40 2.97
CA ILE A 58 -0.18 6.24 1.83
C ILE A 58 -0.65 7.64 2.28
N VAL A 59 -1.26 7.74 3.46
CA VAL A 59 -1.63 9.01 4.09
C VAL A 59 -0.90 9.12 5.42
N ASP A 60 0.40 9.36 5.36
CA ASP A 60 1.27 9.47 6.54
C ASP A 60 1.28 10.92 7.08
N PRO A 61 0.68 11.20 8.25
CA PRO A 61 0.59 12.56 8.75
C PRO A 61 1.96 13.15 9.13
N LEU A 62 2.91 12.32 9.58
CA LEU A 62 4.23 12.76 10.03
C LEU A 62 5.09 13.16 8.82
N LEU A 63 5.13 12.30 7.80
CA LEU A 63 5.84 12.60 6.57
C LEU A 63 5.19 13.78 5.82
N THR A 64 3.85 13.84 5.80
CA THR A 64 3.13 14.96 5.21
C THR A 64 3.46 16.27 5.94
N ALA A 65 3.49 16.27 7.28
CA ALA A 65 3.86 17.45 8.06
C ALA A 65 5.32 17.87 7.81
N ALA A 66 6.24 16.91 7.65
CA ALA A 66 7.64 17.18 7.36
C ALA A 66 7.84 17.96 6.05
N PHE A 67 6.94 17.81 5.08
CA PHE A 67 6.94 18.61 3.85
C PHE A 67 6.05 19.87 3.95
N ALA A 68 4.84 19.76 4.51
CA ALA A 68 3.86 20.84 4.50
C ALA A 68 4.22 22.00 5.44
N VAL A 69 4.71 21.72 6.66
CA VAL A 69 5.04 22.76 7.64
C VAL A 69 6.13 23.70 7.11
N PRO A 70 7.26 23.23 6.57
CA PRO A 70 8.25 24.08 5.92
C PRO A 70 7.71 24.98 4.81
N LEU A 71 6.80 24.45 3.98
CA LEU A 71 6.19 25.20 2.89
C LEU A 71 5.31 26.33 3.43
N VAL A 72 4.51 26.07 4.46
CA VAL A 72 3.69 27.09 5.14
C VAL A 72 4.59 28.15 5.79
N VAL A 73 5.68 27.75 6.44
CA VAL A 73 6.65 28.69 7.03
C VAL A 73 7.33 29.53 5.95
N ALA A 74 7.75 28.92 4.84
CA ALA A 74 8.36 29.63 3.72
C ALA A 74 7.40 30.66 3.11
N TRP A 75 6.11 30.32 2.99
CA TRP A 75 5.07 31.22 2.49
C TRP A 75 4.78 32.38 3.45
N ARG A 76 4.66 32.11 4.75
CA ARG A 76 4.35 33.14 5.77
C ARG A 76 5.56 33.97 6.20
N ARG A 77 6.77 33.41 6.11
CA ARG A 77 8.04 34.03 6.54
C ARG A 77 9.14 33.75 5.51
N PRO A 78 9.17 34.48 4.38
CA PRO A 78 10.12 34.24 3.29
C PRO A 78 11.60 34.30 3.71
N HIS A 79 11.95 35.14 4.70
CA HIS A 79 13.30 35.23 5.25
C HIS A 79 13.76 33.93 5.94
N LEU A 80 12.83 33.03 6.33
CA LEU A 80 13.14 31.71 6.89
C LEU A 80 13.00 30.57 5.88
N ALA A 81 12.59 30.83 4.64
CA ALA A 81 12.19 29.81 3.68
C ALA A 81 13.27 28.72 3.48
N THR A 82 14.51 29.14 3.21
CA THR A 82 15.64 28.20 3.02
C THR A 82 15.90 27.35 4.26
N ARG A 83 15.85 27.96 5.45
CA ARG A 83 16.07 27.23 6.71
C ARG A 83 14.94 26.24 6.98
N ALA A 84 13.69 26.67 6.79
CA ALA A 84 12.52 25.83 6.99
C ALA A 84 12.54 24.61 6.06
N VAL A 85 12.80 24.81 4.76
CA VAL A 85 12.89 23.73 3.77
C VAL A 85 14.01 22.74 4.10
N ARG A 86 15.19 23.22 4.51
CA ARG A 86 16.30 22.35 4.94
C ARG A 86 15.93 21.50 6.15
N ILE A 87 15.28 22.09 7.16
CA ILE A 87 14.80 21.37 8.35
C ILE A 87 13.75 20.33 7.95
N GLY A 88 12.80 20.68 7.08
CA GLY A 88 11.79 19.76 6.56
C GLY A 88 12.38 18.57 5.84
N LEU A 89 13.34 18.82 4.95
CA LEU A 89 14.05 17.77 4.22
C LEU A 89 14.84 16.86 5.18
N ALA A 90 15.56 17.44 6.15
CA ALA A 90 16.26 16.67 7.17
C ALA A 90 15.29 15.82 8.00
N ALA A 91 14.12 16.37 8.37
CA ALA A 91 13.09 15.63 9.09
C ALA A 91 12.50 14.49 8.26
N ALA A 92 12.26 14.69 6.96
CA ALA A 92 11.78 13.64 6.06
C ALA A 92 12.81 12.52 5.88
N ILE A 93 14.09 12.85 5.71
CA ILE A 93 15.18 11.86 5.61
C ILE A 93 15.30 11.08 6.92
N LEU A 94 15.29 11.76 8.07
CA LEU A 94 15.32 11.12 9.38
C LEU A 94 14.12 10.19 9.57
N TYR A 95 12.92 10.65 9.23
CA TYR A 95 11.70 9.85 9.27
C TYR A 95 11.83 8.56 8.45
N LEU A 96 12.25 8.67 7.18
CA LEU A 96 12.39 7.50 6.30
C LEU A 96 13.48 6.54 6.79
N SER A 97 14.55 7.06 7.38
CA SER A 97 15.63 6.26 7.97
C SER A 97 15.14 5.49 9.19
N LEU A 98 14.39 6.16 10.08
CA LEU A 98 13.75 5.53 11.23
C LEU A 98 12.71 4.50 10.80
N ALA A 99 11.92 4.79 9.76
CA ALA A 99 10.94 3.86 9.22
C ALA A 99 11.61 2.61 8.63
N ALA A 100 12.72 2.76 7.91
CA ALA A 100 13.49 1.62 7.38
C ALA A 100 14.04 0.74 8.52
N GLY A 101 14.60 1.35 9.56
CA GLY A 101 15.06 0.62 10.76
C GLY A 101 13.91 -0.09 11.48
N ALA A 102 12.80 0.61 11.74
CA ALA A 102 11.63 0.04 12.38
C ALA A 102 11.01 -1.11 11.57
N LYS A 103 10.96 -0.98 10.24
CA LYS A 103 10.54 -2.06 9.33
C LYS A 103 11.42 -3.28 9.47
N ALA A 104 12.74 -3.10 9.48
CA ALA A 104 13.70 -4.20 9.61
C ALA A 104 13.51 -4.92 10.95
N VAL A 105 13.35 -4.18 12.05
CA VAL A 105 13.08 -4.77 13.37
C VAL A 105 11.75 -5.52 13.37
N ALA A 106 10.67 -4.91 12.86
CA ALA A 106 9.36 -5.56 12.77
C ALA A 106 9.41 -6.85 11.94
N LYS A 107 10.16 -6.86 10.82
CA LYS A 107 10.37 -8.05 9.99
C LYS A 107 11.11 -9.14 10.76
N THR A 108 12.19 -8.82 11.45
CA THR A 108 12.94 -9.78 12.27
C THR A 108 12.04 -10.38 13.35
N ARG A 109 11.32 -9.54 14.10
CA ARG A 109 10.41 -10.00 15.15
C ARG A 109 9.34 -10.95 14.61
N PHE A 110 8.69 -10.60 13.50
CA PHE A 110 7.70 -11.46 12.86
C PHE A 110 8.28 -12.79 12.38
N THR A 111 9.47 -12.75 11.79
CA THR A 111 10.18 -13.96 11.33
C THR A 111 10.51 -14.89 12.49
N THR A 112 10.97 -14.34 13.61
CA THR A 112 11.25 -15.12 14.83
C THR A 112 9.99 -15.79 15.38
N GLU A 113 8.87 -15.07 15.46
CA GLU A 113 7.59 -15.63 15.95
C GLU A 113 7.06 -16.75 15.05
N LEU A 114 7.16 -16.58 13.72
CA LEU A 114 6.81 -17.64 12.76
C LEU A 114 7.69 -18.89 12.95
N GLY A 115 8.99 -18.69 13.16
CA GLY A 115 9.95 -19.77 13.41
C GLY A 115 9.67 -20.54 14.70
N GLN A 116 9.31 -19.84 15.78
CA GLN A 116 8.91 -20.46 17.05
C GLN A 116 7.65 -21.32 16.92
N ARG A 117 6.76 -20.98 15.98
CA ARG A 117 5.55 -21.76 15.66
C ARG A 117 5.76 -22.80 14.57
N VAL A 118 6.99 -22.98 14.09
CA VAL A 118 7.37 -23.93 13.02
C VAL A 118 6.59 -23.66 11.72
N ILE A 119 6.34 -22.39 11.41
CA ILE A 119 5.65 -21.97 10.19
C ILE A 119 6.70 -21.64 9.12
N ALA A 120 6.88 -22.53 8.15
CA ALA A 120 7.75 -22.29 6.99
C ALA A 120 7.03 -21.45 5.95
N THR A 121 7.57 -20.26 5.62
CA THR A 121 6.92 -19.28 4.73
C THR A 121 7.63 -19.18 3.39
N ASP A 122 6.87 -19.17 2.29
CA ASP A 122 7.39 -18.99 0.94
C ASP A 122 7.71 -17.52 0.67
N ARG A 123 6.83 -16.63 1.13
CA ARG A 123 6.92 -15.19 0.92
C ARG A 123 6.43 -14.46 2.17
N MET A 124 7.05 -13.32 2.46
CA MET A 124 6.60 -12.44 3.53
C MET A 124 6.86 -10.97 3.19
N THR A 125 6.09 -10.09 3.81
CA THR A 125 6.31 -8.65 3.77
C THR A 125 5.92 -7.99 5.09
N VAL A 126 6.43 -6.79 5.28
CA VAL A 126 6.04 -5.90 6.37
C VAL A 126 5.76 -4.54 5.76
N VAL A 127 4.52 -4.07 5.92
CA VAL A 127 4.03 -2.81 5.35
C VAL A 127 3.65 -1.83 6.46
N PRO A 128 3.86 -0.52 6.25
CA PRO A 128 3.50 0.51 7.21
C PRO A 128 1.98 0.58 7.39
N ARG A 129 1.53 0.94 8.59
CA ARG A 129 0.13 1.27 8.89
C ARG A 129 -0.01 2.73 9.27
N LEU A 130 -1.25 3.17 9.48
CA LEU A 130 -1.48 4.42 10.18
C LEU A 130 -0.71 4.42 11.51
N PHE A 131 0.03 5.50 11.78
CA PHE A 131 1.01 5.64 12.86
C PHE A 131 2.33 4.88 12.67
N SER A 132 2.75 4.54 11.45
CA SER A 132 4.17 4.27 11.17
C SER A 132 5.04 5.49 11.56
N PRO A 133 6.30 5.27 12.01
CA PRO A 133 7.07 4.01 12.01
C PRO A 133 6.77 3.10 13.21
N PHE A 134 5.72 3.37 13.99
CA PHE A 134 5.46 2.71 15.27
C PHE A 134 4.60 1.45 15.18
N ARG A 135 3.83 1.29 14.11
CA ARG A 135 3.01 0.10 13.85
C ARG A 135 3.15 -0.36 12.41
N TRP A 136 3.21 -1.67 12.23
CA TRP A 136 3.40 -2.35 10.97
C TRP A 136 2.40 -3.50 10.81
N MET A 137 2.03 -3.79 9.57
CA MET A 137 1.31 -5.01 9.21
C MET A 137 2.30 -5.98 8.60
N ALA A 138 2.45 -7.15 9.21
CA ALA A 138 3.24 -8.23 8.66
C ALA A 138 2.30 -9.26 8.02
N VAL A 139 2.67 -9.74 6.84
CA VAL A 139 1.93 -10.77 6.11
C VAL A 139 2.93 -11.82 5.63
N ALA A 140 2.59 -13.09 5.82
CA ALA A 140 3.33 -14.22 5.27
C ALA A 140 2.39 -15.18 4.54
N GLU A 141 2.93 -15.89 3.57
CA GLU A 141 2.24 -16.88 2.76
C GLU A 141 2.96 -18.23 2.87
N THR A 142 2.16 -19.28 2.97
CA THR A 142 2.57 -20.68 2.89
C THR A 142 1.68 -21.39 1.87
N PRO A 143 1.95 -22.66 1.50
CA PRO A 143 1.07 -23.40 0.61
C PRO A 143 -0.38 -23.45 1.14
N GLY A 144 -1.29 -22.73 0.48
CA GLY A 144 -2.72 -22.68 0.78
C GLY A 144 -3.16 -21.82 1.96
N ARG A 145 -2.25 -21.12 2.65
CA ARG A 145 -2.59 -20.30 3.84
C ARG A 145 -1.84 -18.97 3.84
N LEU A 146 -2.46 -17.96 4.45
CA LEU A 146 -1.81 -16.70 4.76
C LEU A 146 -1.83 -16.46 6.27
N TYR A 147 -0.81 -15.75 6.73
CA TYR A 147 -0.63 -15.35 8.11
C TYR A 147 -0.48 -13.85 8.15
N GLN A 148 -1.11 -13.22 9.14
CA GLN A 148 -1.09 -11.77 9.29
C GLN A 148 -0.90 -11.41 10.76
N ALA A 149 -0.12 -10.38 11.04
CA ALA A 149 -0.02 -9.84 12.38
C ALA A 149 0.22 -8.33 12.35
N THR A 150 -0.30 -7.63 13.36
CA THR A 150 0.17 -6.28 13.66
C THR A 150 1.44 -6.39 14.48
N VAL A 151 2.52 -5.75 14.03
CA VAL A 151 3.84 -5.80 14.66
C VAL A 151 4.26 -4.40 15.07
N ALA A 152 4.66 -4.26 16.33
CA ALA A 152 5.32 -3.07 16.83
C ALA A 152 6.85 -3.29 16.80
N PRO A 153 7.66 -2.29 16.43
CA PRO A 153 9.11 -2.46 16.30
C PRO A 153 9.85 -2.48 17.66
N TRP A 154 9.15 -2.30 18.77
CA TRP A 154 9.74 -2.33 20.12
C TRP A 154 9.65 -3.71 20.76
N PRO A 155 10.59 -4.07 21.66
CA PRO A 155 10.57 -5.34 22.37
C PRO A 155 9.36 -5.46 23.31
N GLY A 156 9.02 -6.69 23.70
CA GLY A 156 8.03 -6.98 24.74
C GLY A 156 6.55 -6.87 24.33
N VAL A 157 6.23 -6.34 23.15
CA VAL A 157 4.84 -6.34 22.64
C VAL A 157 4.54 -7.69 21.99
N PRO A 158 3.58 -8.49 22.49
CA PRO A 158 3.23 -9.77 21.89
C PRO A 158 2.76 -9.62 20.44
N ILE A 159 3.08 -10.61 19.61
CA ILE A 159 2.64 -10.67 18.22
C ILE A 159 1.53 -11.72 18.12
N ASP A 160 0.30 -11.24 17.94
CA ASP A 160 -0.84 -12.11 17.68
C ASP A 160 -0.92 -12.41 16.17
N ILE A 161 -0.59 -13.65 15.80
CA ILE A 161 -0.61 -14.12 14.42
C ILE A 161 -1.99 -14.70 14.14
N GLN A 162 -2.71 -14.03 13.25
CA GLN A 162 -3.96 -14.49 12.66
C GLN A 162 -3.65 -15.33 11.42
N PHE A 163 -4.45 -16.37 11.17
CA PHE A 163 -4.32 -17.21 9.98
C PHE A 163 -5.57 -17.12 9.11
N TYR A 164 -5.38 -17.25 7.81
CA TYR A 164 -6.43 -17.20 6.80
C TYR A 164 -6.26 -18.37 5.83
N SER A 165 -7.29 -19.20 5.75
CA SER A 165 -7.37 -20.27 4.75
C SER A 165 -7.91 -19.70 3.44
N GLN A 166 -7.31 -20.09 2.32
CA GLN A 166 -7.88 -19.78 1.01
C GLN A 166 -9.21 -20.51 0.82
N ALA A 167 -10.16 -19.88 0.13
CA ALA A 167 -11.37 -20.56 -0.31
C ALA A 167 -11.00 -21.79 -1.17
N PRO A 168 -11.64 -22.95 -0.93
CA PRO A 168 -11.46 -24.10 -1.81
C PRO A 168 -11.80 -23.75 -3.26
N ARG A 169 -11.04 -24.28 -4.22
CA ARG A 169 -11.36 -24.12 -5.64
C ARG A 169 -12.70 -24.77 -5.92
N ASN A 170 -13.60 -24.01 -6.51
CA ASN A 170 -14.91 -24.44 -6.94
C ASN A 170 -15.36 -23.59 -8.13
N ARG A 171 -16.47 -23.99 -8.77
CA ARG A 171 -17.00 -23.32 -9.97
C ARG A 171 -17.23 -21.81 -9.80
N TYR A 172 -17.55 -21.35 -8.59
CA TYR A 172 -17.81 -19.93 -8.35
C TYR A 172 -16.51 -19.15 -8.29
N VAL A 173 -15.51 -19.65 -7.55
CA VAL A 173 -14.19 -19.04 -7.47
C VAL A 173 -13.52 -19.00 -8.85
N GLU A 174 -13.60 -20.10 -9.61
CA GLU A 174 -13.04 -20.17 -10.97
C GLU A 174 -13.71 -19.20 -11.93
N ARG A 175 -15.05 -19.06 -11.87
CA ARG A 175 -15.77 -18.08 -12.69
C ARG A 175 -15.50 -16.66 -12.28
N SER A 176 -15.37 -16.38 -10.99
CA SER A 176 -15.06 -15.02 -10.52
C SER A 176 -13.66 -14.58 -10.90
N ASP A 177 -12.67 -15.49 -10.97
CA ASP A 177 -11.31 -15.17 -11.45
C ASP A 177 -11.29 -14.63 -12.89
N ALA A 178 -12.26 -15.03 -13.72
CA ALA A 178 -12.36 -14.58 -15.11
C ALA A 178 -12.95 -13.17 -15.26
N VAL A 179 -13.53 -12.60 -14.19
CA VAL A 179 -14.11 -11.25 -14.20
C VAL A 179 -13.00 -10.20 -14.32
N ASP A 180 -13.15 -9.23 -15.22
CA ASP A 180 -12.11 -8.23 -15.54
C ASP A 180 -11.58 -7.47 -14.32
N SER A 181 -12.48 -7.03 -13.44
CA SER A 181 -12.09 -6.32 -12.21
C SER A 181 -11.35 -7.21 -11.23
N VAL A 182 -11.64 -8.51 -11.20
CA VAL A 182 -10.90 -9.49 -10.39
C VAL A 182 -9.51 -9.69 -10.96
N ARG A 183 -9.37 -9.85 -12.29
CA ARG A 183 -8.05 -9.93 -12.93
C ARG A 183 -7.21 -8.68 -12.67
N LEU A 184 -7.81 -7.50 -12.76
CA LEU A 184 -7.14 -6.24 -12.46
C LEU A 184 -6.69 -6.16 -11.00
N PHE A 185 -7.56 -6.55 -10.06
CA PHE A 185 -7.26 -6.59 -8.64
C PHE A 185 -6.11 -7.55 -8.33
N LEU A 186 -6.16 -8.78 -8.87
CA LEU A 186 -5.12 -9.79 -8.68
C LEU A 186 -3.79 -9.39 -9.33
N GLY A 187 -3.80 -8.60 -10.41
CA GLY A 187 -2.60 -8.00 -11.00
C GLY A 187 -1.93 -6.92 -10.13
N PHE A 188 -2.64 -6.41 -9.12
CA PHE A 188 -2.11 -5.46 -8.14
C PHE A 188 -1.80 -6.11 -6.78
N ALA A 189 -2.57 -7.14 -6.40
CA ALA A 189 -2.46 -7.76 -5.09
C ALA A 189 -1.15 -8.55 -4.93
N ARG A 190 -0.42 -8.33 -3.82
CA ARG A 190 0.80 -9.08 -3.48
C ARG A 190 0.49 -10.32 -2.64
N PHE A 191 -0.51 -10.21 -1.77
CA PHE A 191 -0.97 -11.26 -0.86
C PHE A 191 -2.50 -11.41 -0.95
N PRO A 192 -3.02 -11.88 -2.09
CA PRO A 192 -4.45 -12.04 -2.30
C PRO A 192 -4.99 -13.17 -1.42
N TRP A 193 -6.04 -12.85 -0.66
CA TRP A 193 -6.85 -13.81 0.08
C TRP A 193 -8.26 -13.85 -0.52
N THR A 194 -8.74 -15.07 -0.75
CA THR A 194 -10.06 -15.32 -1.32
C THR A 194 -10.95 -16.01 -0.31
N ARG A 195 -12.18 -15.53 -0.17
CA ARG A 195 -13.22 -16.13 0.66
C ARG A 195 -14.44 -16.43 -0.19
N HIS A 196 -15.02 -17.61 -0.03
CA HIS A 196 -16.30 -17.97 -0.65
C HIS A 196 -17.37 -18.11 0.43
N LEU A 197 -18.53 -17.50 0.20
CA LEU A 197 -19.69 -17.51 1.08
C LEU A 197 -20.93 -17.86 0.26
N GLN A 198 -21.88 -18.57 0.88
CA GLN A 198 -23.21 -18.77 0.34
C GLN A 198 -24.23 -18.07 1.23
N ARG A 199 -25.10 -17.24 0.64
CA ARG A 199 -26.20 -16.56 1.33
C ARG A 199 -27.49 -16.81 0.56
N GLY A 200 -28.30 -17.74 1.06
CA GLY A 200 -29.45 -18.24 0.31
C GLY A 200 -29.02 -18.86 -1.02
N GLU A 201 -29.56 -18.37 -2.12
CA GLU A 201 -29.21 -18.79 -3.48
C GLU A 201 -28.01 -18.03 -4.07
N GLU A 202 -27.52 -16.98 -3.40
CA GLU A 202 -26.37 -16.22 -3.88
C GLU A 202 -25.05 -16.83 -3.39
N HIS A 203 -24.09 -16.89 -4.31
CA HIS A 203 -22.70 -17.25 -4.04
C HIS A 203 -21.83 -16.01 -4.15
N ILE A 204 -21.13 -15.68 -3.06
CA ILE A 204 -20.32 -14.46 -2.93
C ILE A 204 -18.87 -14.87 -2.83
N VAL A 205 -18.03 -14.40 -3.76
CA VAL A 205 -16.58 -14.56 -3.70
C VAL A 205 -15.96 -13.20 -3.37
N GLU A 206 -15.29 -13.12 -2.21
CA GLU A 206 -14.56 -11.93 -1.78
C GLU A 206 -13.07 -12.09 -2.07
N TYR A 207 -12.45 -11.05 -2.61
CA TYR A 207 -11.02 -10.92 -2.80
C TYR A 207 -10.50 -9.74 -1.98
N ARG A 208 -9.42 -9.96 -1.23
CA ARG A 208 -8.72 -8.94 -0.42
C ARG A 208 -7.22 -9.07 -0.56
N ASP A 209 -6.50 -7.98 -0.36
CA ASP A 209 -5.06 -8.03 -0.16
C ASP A 209 -4.76 -7.81 1.32
N LEU A 210 -4.22 -8.84 1.97
CA LEU A 210 -3.96 -8.82 3.41
C LEU A 210 -2.90 -7.80 3.83
N ARG A 211 -2.21 -7.12 2.89
CA ARG A 211 -1.39 -5.95 3.21
C ARG A 211 -2.22 -4.81 3.82
N PHE A 212 -3.43 -4.60 3.31
CA PHE A 212 -4.21 -3.37 3.57
C PHE A 212 -5.41 -3.58 4.47
N GLY A 213 -5.74 -4.82 4.83
CA GLY A 213 -6.98 -5.13 5.51
C GLY A 213 -6.97 -6.45 6.25
N THR A 214 -7.95 -6.64 7.13
CA THR A 214 -8.23 -7.88 7.86
C THR A 214 -9.64 -8.38 7.52
N GLU A 215 -9.98 -9.60 7.89
CA GLU A 215 -11.36 -10.10 7.69
C GLU A 215 -12.42 -9.27 8.45
N ARG A 216 -12.03 -8.66 9.58
CA ARG A 216 -12.96 -7.99 10.52
C ARG A 216 -13.19 -6.51 10.24
N THR A 217 -12.43 -5.90 9.33
CA THR A 217 -12.50 -4.45 9.05
C THR A 217 -13.46 -4.17 7.89
N ALA A 218 -14.46 -3.33 8.16
CA ALA A 218 -15.59 -3.02 7.26
C ALA A 218 -15.25 -2.02 6.12
N ASN A 219 -14.04 -1.44 6.11
CA ASN A 219 -13.63 -0.39 5.16
C ASN A 219 -12.40 -0.79 4.32
N ASP A 220 -12.11 -2.08 4.19
CA ASP A 220 -10.93 -2.52 3.43
C ASP A 220 -11.22 -2.58 1.93
N MET A 221 -10.18 -2.52 1.10
CA MET A 221 -10.25 -2.71 -0.35
C MET A 221 -10.69 -4.15 -0.69
N VAL A 222 -11.99 -4.42 -0.57
CA VAL A 222 -12.62 -5.70 -0.87
C VAL A 222 -13.30 -5.62 -2.22
N LEU A 223 -12.98 -6.57 -3.09
CA LEU A 223 -13.71 -6.82 -4.32
C LEU A 223 -14.61 -8.04 -4.10
N ARG A 224 -15.90 -7.92 -4.41
CA ARG A 224 -16.87 -9.00 -4.28
C ARG A 224 -17.51 -9.31 -5.61
N VAL A 225 -17.56 -10.58 -5.96
CA VAL A 225 -18.35 -11.08 -7.10
C VAL A 225 -19.53 -11.86 -6.54
N VAL A 226 -20.73 -11.41 -6.86
CA VAL A 226 -21.97 -12.07 -6.45
C VAL A 226 -22.57 -12.77 -7.64
N MET A 227 -22.82 -14.06 -7.48
CA MET A 227 -23.37 -14.95 -8.50
C MET A 227 -24.65 -15.61 -8.01
N ASP A 228 -25.51 -16.02 -8.94
CA ASP A 228 -26.63 -16.91 -8.66
C ASP A 228 -26.18 -18.37 -8.47
N ALA A 229 -27.14 -19.26 -8.22
CA ALA A 229 -26.93 -20.70 -8.09
C ALA A 229 -26.42 -21.37 -9.39
N LEU A 230 -26.57 -20.73 -10.55
CA LEU A 230 -26.02 -21.19 -11.83
C LEU A 230 -24.59 -20.68 -12.07
N GLY A 231 -24.08 -19.79 -11.22
CA GLY A 231 -22.78 -19.15 -11.35
C GLY A 231 -22.77 -18.00 -12.35
N ILE A 232 -23.93 -17.39 -12.66
CA ILE A 232 -24.02 -16.18 -13.48
C ILE A 232 -23.76 -14.99 -12.57
N VAL A 233 -22.85 -14.10 -12.98
CA VAL A 233 -22.49 -12.89 -12.22
C VAL A 233 -23.68 -11.93 -12.23
N LYS A 234 -24.25 -11.67 -11.04
CA LYS A 234 -25.33 -10.69 -10.86
C LYS A 234 -24.77 -9.28 -10.65
N ARG A 235 -23.72 -9.16 -9.85
CA ARG A 235 -23.08 -7.87 -9.53
C ARG A 235 -21.62 -8.06 -9.11
N VAL A 236 -20.86 -7.01 -9.30
CA VAL A 236 -19.47 -6.90 -8.84
C VAL A 236 -19.33 -5.63 -8.04
N ASP A 237 -19.04 -5.77 -6.75
CA ASP A 237 -19.00 -4.67 -5.80
C ASP A 237 -17.56 -4.42 -5.36
N PHE A 238 -17.11 -3.16 -5.43
CA PHE A 238 -15.83 -2.74 -4.86
C PHE A 238 -16.08 -1.80 -3.69
N ASN A 239 -15.61 -2.17 -2.50
CA ASN A 239 -15.67 -1.33 -1.29
C ASN A 239 -17.09 -0.92 -0.84
N HIS A 240 -18.13 -1.66 -1.26
CA HIS A 240 -19.52 -1.34 -0.93
C HIS A 240 -19.87 -1.81 0.49
N ARG A 241 -20.29 -0.86 1.33
CA ARG A 241 -20.98 -1.13 2.60
C ARG A 241 -22.35 -1.74 2.29
N PHE A 242 -22.73 -2.74 3.08
CA PHE A 242 -24.14 -3.05 3.33
C PHE A 242 -24.49 -2.43 4.67
#